data_AF-A0A011RKG8-F1
#
_entry.id   AF-A0A011RKG8-F1
#
_cell.length_a   1.000
_cell.length_b   1.000
_cell.length_c   1.000
_cell.angle_alpha   90.00
_cell.angle_beta   90.00
_cell.angle_gamma   90.00
#
_symmetry.space_group_name_H-M   'P 1'
#
loop_
_entity.id
_entity.type
_entity.pdbx_description
1 polymer ?
#
loop_
_entity_poly.entity_id
_entity_poly.type
_entity_poly.pdbx_seq_one_letter_code
_entity_poly.pdbx_strand_id
1 'polypeptide(L)'
;MTIIVGDKTANDFYIPADQAFTTIGALPYLYEANLRRFCKQHQDEVDRGLLDLYLWRHEDHSYHLKGLLLDNDYALLTGSNLNPRAWRLDLENGLLIHDPQGQLASQHRAEVERILQHCRRLDHHRSLDSVASYPEPVQRILRRLARTRTDRLLNQVL
;
A
#
# COMPACT_ATOMS: atom_id res chain seq x y z
N MET A 1 2.56 14.87 3.18
CA MET A 1 1.63 13.74 2.98
C MET A 1 2.35 12.47 3.38
N THR A 2 1.69 11.57 4.10
CA THR A 2 2.28 10.29 4.51
C THR A 2 1.40 9.15 4.03
N ILE A 3 1.99 8.14 3.39
CA ILE A 3 1.31 6.93 2.94
C ILE A 3 2.02 5.73 3.57
N ILE A 4 1.27 4.89 4.29
CA ILE A 4 1.77 3.67 4.91
C ILE A 4 1.06 2.47 4.26
N VAL A 5 1.83 1.61 3.60
CA VAL A 5 1.34 0.40 2.94
C VAL A 5 2.17 -0.81 3.35
N GLY A 6 1.61 -2.01 3.19
CA GLY A 6 2.35 -3.24 3.46
C GLY A 6 3.43 -3.51 2.41
N ASP A 7 4.56 -4.07 2.84
CA ASP A 7 5.50 -4.72 1.94
C ASP A 7 4.80 -5.87 1.19
N LYS A 8 5.33 -6.24 0.01
CA LYS A 8 4.78 -7.37 -0.76
C LYS A 8 4.70 -8.65 0.07
N THR A 9 5.61 -8.88 1.01
CA THR A 9 5.60 -10.07 1.88
C THR A 9 4.56 -10.00 3.00
N ALA A 10 4.06 -8.80 3.32
CA ALA A 10 3.00 -8.58 4.29
C ALA A 10 1.60 -8.59 3.64
N ASN A 11 1.49 -9.12 2.42
CA ASN A 11 0.21 -9.29 1.74
C ASN A 11 -0.27 -10.75 1.89
N ASP A 12 -1.54 -10.97 2.20
CA ASP A 12 -2.11 -12.32 2.39
C ASP A 12 -1.98 -13.23 1.14
N PHE A 13 -1.81 -12.65 -0.04
CA PHE A 13 -1.60 -13.40 -1.29
C PHE A 13 -0.13 -13.65 -1.60
N TYR A 14 0.82 -13.23 -0.76
CA TYR A 14 2.23 -13.51 -0.99
C TYR A 14 2.51 -15.00 -0.84
N ILE A 15 3.21 -15.55 -1.83
CA ILE A 15 3.64 -16.96 -1.84
C ILE A 15 5.17 -16.95 -1.71
N PRO A 16 5.73 -17.53 -0.62
CA PRO A 16 7.16 -17.71 -0.45
C PRO A 16 7.81 -18.47 -1.61
N ALA A 17 9.10 -18.17 -1.87
CA ALA A 17 9.81 -18.68 -3.05
C ALA A 17 10.00 -20.21 -3.06
N ASP A 18 9.93 -20.84 -1.89
CA ASP A 18 10.01 -22.29 -1.69
C ASP A 18 8.66 -23.02 -1.89
N GLN A 19 7.56 -22.27 -2.07
CA GLN A 19 6.22 -22.82 -2.26
C GLN A 19 5.78 -22.81 -3.72
N ALA A 20 4.82 -23.68 -4.05
CA ALA A 20 4.26 -23.76 -5.40
C ALA A 20 3.50 -22.48 -5.77
N PHE A 21 3.94 -21.82 -6.84
CA PHE A 21 3.35 -20.58 -7.30
C PHE A 21 1.94 -20.77 -7.86
N THR A 22 1.02 -19.86 -7.51
CA THR A 22 -0.29 -19.72 -8.15
C THR A 22 -0.51 -18.29 -8.64
N THR A 23 -1.41 -18.09 -9.61
CA THR A 23 -1.60 -16.79 -10.28
C THR A 23 -1.94 -15.64 -9.32
N ILE A 24 -2.69 -15.90 -8.25
CA ILE A 24 -3.04 -14.86 -7.26
C ILE A 24 -1.80 -14.32 -6.54
N GLY A 25 -0.74 -15.14 -6.43
CA GLY A 25 0.55 -14.74 -5.89
C GLY A 25 1.30 -13.69 -6.70
N ALA A 26 0.83 -13.31 -7.89
CA ALA A 26 1.34 -12.16 -8.63
C ALA A 26 0.83 -10.81 -8.10
N LEU A 27 -0.25 -10.80 -7.31
CA LEU A 27 -0.93 -9.58 -6.88
C LEU A 27 -0.04 -8.67 -5.99
N PRO A 28 0.69 -9.19 -4.98
CA PRO A 28 1.59 -8.35 -4.17
C PRO A 28 2.67 -7.66 -5.02
N TYR A 29 3.19 -8.36 -6.03
CA TYR A 29 4.20 -7.83 -6.95
C TYR A 29 3.64 -6.77 -7.90
N LEU A 30 2.36 -6.88 -8.28
CA LEU A 30 1.66 -5.85 -9.04
C LEU A 30 1.53 -4.56 -8.23
N TYR A 31 1.15 -4.67 -6.95
CA TYR A 31 1.07 -3.53 -6.04
C TYR A 31 2.43 -2.89 -5.80
N GLU A 32 3.49 -3.68 -5.58
CA GLU A 32 4.85 -3.16 -5.47
C GLU A 32 5.30 -2.44 -6.74
N ALA A 33 5.00 -2.99 -7.92
CA ALA A 33 5.33 -2.35 -9.20
C ALA A 33 4.57 -1.02 -9.39
N ASN A 34 3.32 -0.94 -8.95
CA ASN A 34 2.54 0.29 -8.94
C ASN A 34 3.12 1.32 -7.97
N LEU A 35 3.48 0.92 -6.74
CA LEU A 35 4.12 1.78 -5.75
C LEU A 35 5.47 2.30 -6.25
N ARG A 36 6.28 1.44 -6.89
CA ARG A 36 7.55 1.85 -7.52
C ARG A 36 7.33 2.90 -8.60
N ARG A 37 6.31 2.74 -9.44
CA ARG A 37 5.96 3.74 -10.47
C ARG A 37 5.52 5.05 -9.84
N PHE A 38 4.68 5.00 -8.80
CA PHE A 38 4.21 6.16 -8.06
C PHE A 38 5.38 6.91 -7.40
N CYS A 39 6.22 6.22 -6.64
CA CYS A 39 7.41 6.78 -6.02
C CYS A 39 8.36 7.41 -7.06
N LYS A 40 8.54 6.77 -8.22
CA LYS A 40 9.34 7.34 -9.32
C LYS A 40 8.74 8.63 -9.88
N GLN A 41 7.42 8.70 -10.01
CA GLN A 41 6.72 9.88 -10.50
C GLN A 41 6.78 11.06 -9.52
N HIS A 42 6.84 10.76 -8.22
CA HIS A 42 6.86 11.75 -7.13
C HIS A 42 8.20 11.78 -6.39
N GLN A 43 9.29 11.47 -7.08
CA GLN A 43 10.62 11.37 -6.45
C GLN A 43 11.05 12.74 -5.89
N ASP A 44 10.76 13.83 -6.60
CA ASP A 44 11.11 15.18 -6.15
C ASP A 44 10.37 15.54 -4.84
N GLU A 45 9.12 15.13 -4.68
CA GLU A 45 8.35 15.33 -3.44
C GLU A 45 8.88 14.46 -2.29
N VAL A 46 9.33 13.24 -2.58
CA VAL A 46 9.99 12.37 -1.59
C VAL A 46 11.30 12.98 -1.12
N ASP A 47 12.15 13.43 -2.06
CA ASP A 47 13.45 14.02 -1.78
C ASP A 47 13.32 15.33 -0.97
N ARG A 48 12.26 16.10 -1.22
CA ARG A 48 11.93 17.33 -0.48
C ARG A 48 11.19 17.10 0.83
N GLY A 49 10.86 15.85 1.19
CA GLY A 49 10.11 15.53 2.40
C GLY A 49 8.65 15.99 2.39
N LEU A 50 8.08 16.24 1.20
CA LEU A 50 6.65 16.58 1.04
C LEU A 50 5.78 15.31 0.97
N LEU A 51 6.37 14.19 0.58
CA LEU A 51 5.74 12.88 0.50
C LEU A 51 6.59 11.83 1.24
N ASP A 52 6.08 11.29 2.33
CA ASP A 52 6.65 10.15 3.02
C ASP A 52 5.93 8.87 2.60
N LEU A 53 6.69 7.90 2.09
CA LEU A 53 6.19 6.56 1.77
C LEU A 53 6.80 5.56 2.73
N TYR A 54 5.97 4.84 3.48
CA TYR A 54 6.41 3.82 4.42
C TYR A 54 5.93 2.43 3.99
N LEU A 55 6.84 1.46 4.06
CA LEU A 55 6.56 0.04 3.91
C LEU A 55 6.53 -0.63 5.27
N TRP A 56 5.38 -1.15 5.67
CA TRP A 56 5.22 -1.95 6.87
C TRP A 56 5.60 -3.40 6.61
N ARG A 57 6.40 -3.99 7.49
CA ARG A 57 6.70 -5.44 7.51
C ARG A 57 7.10 -5.88 8.91
N HIS A 58 6.44 -6.91 9.43
CA HIS A 58 6.84 -7.53 10.69
C HIS A 58 6.72 -9.04 10.59
N GLU A 59 7.87 -9.73 10.55
CA GLU A 59 7.94 -11.19 10.43
C GLU A 59 7.06 -11.72 9.28
N ASP A 60 6.24 -12.73 9.56
CA ASP A 60 5.30 -13.35 8.61
C ASP A 60 3.86 -12.83 8.78
N HIS A 61 3.67 -11.68 9.44
CA HIS A 61 2.35 -11.08 9.62
C HIS A 61 1.90 -10.29 8.39
N SER A 62 0.60 -10.28 8.14
CA SER A 62 0.00 -9.48 7.08
C SER A 62 -0.45 -8.09 7.54
N TYR A 63 -0.53 -7.18 6.58
CA TYR A 63 -0.89 -5.78 6.77
C TYR A 63 -2.27 -5.48 6.19
N HIS A 64 -3.18 -4.97 7.02
CA HIS A 64 -4.57 -4.72 6.61
C HIS A 64 -5.17 -3.44 7.23
N LEU A 65 -4.34 -2.44 7.53
CA LEU A 65 -4.78 -1.15 8.08
C LEU A 65 -5.45 -0.28 7.01
N LYS A 66 -6.51 0.43 7.40
CA LYS A 66 -7.17 1.47 6.61
C LYS A 66 -7.59 2.60 7.52
N GLY A 67 -7.48 3.81 7.02
CA GLY A 67 -7.87 5.01 7.73
C GLY A 67 -7.23 6.23 7.12
N LEU A 68 -7.78 7.40 7.42
CA LEU A 68 -7.22 8.68 7.02
C LEU A 68 -7.15 9.59 8.24
N LEU A 69 -6.02 10.27 8.41
CA LEU A 69 -5.83 11.33 9.39
C LEU A 69 -5.51 12.61 8.64
N LEU A 70 -6.24 13.69 8.92
CA LEU A 70 -6.08 14.99 8.28
C LEU A 70 -5.81 16.05 9.35
N ASP A 71 -4.65 16.68 9.27
CA ASP A 71 -4.24 17.88 10.02
C ASP A 71 -4.43 17.84 11.55
N ASN A 72 -4.49 16.64 12.15
CA ASN A 72 -4.85 16.40 13.55
C ASN A 72 -6.27 16.86 13.94
N ASP A 73 -7.15 17.07 12.97
CA ASP A 73 -8.52 17.56 13.15
C ASP A 73 -9.54 16.50 12.74
N TYR A 74 -9.31 15.81 11.62
CA TYR A 74 -10.19 14.75 11.17
C TYR A 74 -9.52 13.39 11.19
N ALA A 75 -10.28 12.39 11.64
CA ALA A 75 -9.94 10.98 11.49
C ALA A 75 -11.11 10.23 10.84
N LEU A 76 -10.84 9.55 9.72
CA LEU A 76 -11.80 8.63 9.11
C LEU A 76 -11.41 7.19 9.46
N LEU A 77 -12.22 6.56 10.29
CA LEU A 77 -12.14 5.12 10.54
C LEU A 77 -13.08 4.42 9.57
N THR A 78 -12.56 3.58 8.69
CA THR A 78 -13.35 2.94 7.65
C THR A 78 -12.82 1.55 7.33
N GLY A 79 -13.72 0.65 6.92
CA GLY A 79 -13.35 -0.63 6.32
C GLY A 79 -12.87 -0.51 4.87
N SER A 80 -13.07 0.66 4.25
CA SER A 80 -12.79 0.86 2.83
C SER A 80 -11.32 0.71 2.51
N ASN A 81 -11.03 -0.11 1.50
CA ASN A 81 -9.67 -0.33 1.00
C ASN A 81 -9.11 0.87 0.22
N LEU A 82 -9.90 1.94 0.04
CA LEU A 82 -9.51 3.11 -0.73
C LEU A 82 -8.97 2.72 -2.13
N ASN A 83 -9.59 1.72 -2.76
CA ASN A 83 -9.29 1.26 -4.11
C ASN A 83 -10.50 1.49 -5.04
N PRO A 84 -10.33 1.54 -6.37
CA PRO A 84 -11.42 1.81 -7.30
C PRO A 84 -12.64 0.88 -7.16
N ARG A 85 -12.44 -0.35 -6.67
CA ARG A 85 -13.51 -1.29 -6.35
C ARG A 85 -14.43 -0.75 -5.25
N ALA A 86 -13.86 -0.25 -4.14
CA ALA A 86 -14.60 0.38 -3.06
C ALA A 86 -15.46 1.56 -3.53
N TRP A 87 -14.98 2.36 -4.49
CA TRP A 87 -15.76 3.48 -5.05
C TRP A 87 -16.92 3.07 -5.96
N ARG A 88 -16.92 1.84 -6.51
CA ARG A 88 -17.81 1.47 -7.61
C ARG A 88 -18.72 0.30 -7.32
N LEU A 89 -18.31 -0.63 -6.47
CA LEU A 89 -18.91 -1.95 -6.36
C LEU A 89 -19.24 -2.35 -4.91
N ASP A 90 -18.38 -2.00 -3.96
CA ASP A 90 -18.54 -2.46 -2.58
C ASP A 90 -19.45 -1.54 -1.77
N LEU A 91 -20.14 -2.13 -0.79
CA LEU A 91 -20.86 -1.37 0.23
C LEU A 91 -19.86 -1.00 1.33
N GLU A 92 -19.70 0.29 1.56
CA GLU A 92 -18.72 0.83 2.50
C GLU A 92 -19.40 1.62 3.62
N ASN A 93 -18.77 1.64 4.79
CA ASN A 93 -19.14 2.51 5.90
C ASN A 93 -17.91 3.14 6.53
N GLY A 94 -18.14 4.19 7.33
CA GLY A 94 -17.06 4.84 8.08
C GLY A 94 -17.59 5.69 9.21
N LEU A 95 -16.71 5.95 10.17
CA LEU A 95 -16.88 6.90 11.25
C LEU A 95 -15.93 8.07 10.98
N LEU A 96 -16.49 9.25 10.71
CA LEU A 96 -15.72 10.49 10.64
C LEU A 96 -15.72 11.15 12.02
N ILE A 97 -14.54 11.27 12.60
CA ILE A 97 -14.29 12.00 13.84
C ILE A 97 -13.80 13.39 13.46
N HIS A 98 -14.38 14.41 14.08
CA HIS A 98 -13.94 15.80 14.00
C HIS A 98 -13.53 16.24 15.41
N ASP A 99 -12.25 16.58 15.57
CA ASP A 99 -11.60 16.87 16.84
C ASP A 99 -10.94 18.27 16.83
N PRO A 100 -11.74 19.36 16.73
CA PRO A 100 -11.21 20.72 16.62
C PRO A 100 -10.49 21.19 17.89
N GLN A 101 -10.64 20.46 18.99
CA GLN A 101 -9.98 20.75 20.27
C GLN A 101 -8.73 19.88 20.50
N GLY A 102 -8.42 18.95 19.59
CA GLY A 102 -7.24 18.07 19.66
C GLY A 102 -7.25 17.11 20.85
N GLN A 103 -8.42 16.70 21.34
CA GLN A 103 -8.57 15.82 22.50
C GLN A 103 -8.02 14.40 22.24
N LEU A 104 -8.08 13.94 20.99
CA LEU A 104 -7.64 12.63 20.53
C LEU A 104 -6.24 12.67 19.87
N ALA A 105 -5.68 13.85 19.65
CA ALA A 105 -4.41 14.01 18.93
C ALA A 105 -3.27 13.17 19.52
N SER A 106 -3.17 13.08 20.85
CA SER A 106 -2.16 12.26 21.53
C SER A 106 -2.35 10.76 21.30
N GLN A 107 -3.61 10.29 21.23
CA GLN A 107 -3.95 8.89 20.99
C GLN A 107 -3.65 8.50 19.55
N HIS A 108 -4.04 9.33 18.58
CA HIS A 108 -3.71 9.11 17.17
C HIS A 108 -2.20 9.12 16.92
N ARG A 109 -1.46 10.03 17.58
CA ARG A 109 0.01 10.02 17.48
C ARG A 109 0.60 8.71 18.01
N ALA A 110 0.16 8.25 19.18
CA ALA A 110 0.63 6.99 19.74
C ALA A 110 0.28 5.78 18.86
N GLU A 111 -0.88 5.79 18.20
CA GLU A 111 -1.27 4.77 17.23
C GLU A 111 -0.34 4.77 16.01
N VAL A 112 -0.12 5.94 15.39
CA VAL A 112 0.77 6.09 14.24
C VAL A 112 2.21 5.69 14.61
N GLU A 113 2.72 6.11 15.77
CA GLU A 113 4.05 5.74 16.24
C GLU A 113 4.21 4.21 16.35
N ARG A 114 3.20 3.49 16.87
CA ARG A 114 3.23 2.02 16.92
C ARG A 114 3.23 1.39 15.53
N ILE A 115 2.45 1.92 14.60
CA ILE A 115 2.45 1.43 13.21
C ILE A 115 3.84 1.62 12.61
N LEU A 116 4.45 2.79 12.83
CA LEU A 116 5.76 3.14 12.27
C LEU A 116 6.93 2.30 12.84
N GLN A 117 6.78 1.66 14.00
CA GLN A 117 7.83 0.79 14.58
C GLN A 117 8.26 -0.34 13.65
N HIS A 118 7.36 -0.81 12.79
CA HIS A 118 7.62 -1.88 11.82
C HIS A 118 7.67 -1.37 10.38
N CYS A 119 7.81 -0.05 10.21
CA CYS A 119 7.86 0.59 8.91
C CYS A 119 9.30 0.96 8.52
N ARG A 120 9.59 0.83 7.23
CA ARG A 120 10.77 1.41 6.59
C ARG A 120 10.32 2.53 5.65
N ARG A 121 10.89 3.72 5.79
CA ARG A 121 10.69 4.81 4.82
C ARG A 121 11.36 4.47 3.48
N LEU A 122 10.69 4.78 2.38
CA LEU A 122 11.25 4.71 1.04
C LEU A 122 11.86 6.06 0.66
N ASP A 123 13.18 6.11 0.56
CA ASP A 123 13.88 7.32 0.12
C ASP A 123 13.95 7.42 -1.41
N HIS A 124 13.87 6.30 -2.12
CA HIS A 124 13.95 6.29 -3.58
C HIS A 124 13.21 5.11 -4.18
N HIS A 125 12.64 5.28 -5.38
CA HIS A 125 11.91 4.20 -6.07
C HIS A 125 12.77 2.96 -6.37
N ARG A 126 14.10 3.09 -6.32
CA ARG A 126 15.06 1.99 -6.51
C ARG A 126 15.17 1.08 -5.28
N SER A 127 14.66 1.50 -4.12
CA SER A 127 14.60 0.70 -2.89
C SER A 127 13.50 -0.37 -2.92
N LEU A 128 12.67 -0.36 -3.96
CA LEU A 128 11.71 -1.40 -4.32
C LEU A 128 12.29 -2.30 -5.39
N ASP A 129 11.80 -3.53 -5.51
CA ASP A 129 12.22 -4.40 -6.60
C ASP A 129 11.69 -3.92 -7.96
N SER A 130 12.37 -4.32 -9.03
CA SER A 130 11.91 -4.06 -10.39
C SER A 130 11.26 -5.31 -10.97
N VAL A 131 10.40 -5.17 -11.99
CA VAL A 131 9.79 -6.35 -12.63
C VAL A 131 10.83 -7.35 -13.15
N ALA A 132 12.05 -6.91 -13.48
CA ALA A 132 13.13 -7.79 -13.92
C ALA A 132 13.74 -8.64 -12.78
N SER A 133 13.60 -8.23 -11.51
CA SER A 133 14.10 -8.98 -10.35
C SER A 133 13.05 -9.93 -9.73
N TYR A 134 11.79 -9.86 -10.17
CA TYR A 134 10.74 -10.75 -9.67
C TYR A 134 10.92 -12.21 -10.12
N PRO A 135 10.31 -13.20 -9.46
CA PRO A 135 10.29 -14.59 -9.93
C PRO A 135 9.74 -14.72 -11.36
N GLU A 136 10.30 -15.62 -12.18
CA GLU A 136 9.89 -15.75 -13.60
C GLU A 136 8.37 -15.91 -13.82
N PRO A 137 7.63 -16.72 -13.03
CA PRO A 137 6.18 -16.84 -13.21
C PRO A 137 5.46 -15.49 -13.05
N VAL A 138 5.88 -14.69 -12.07
CA VAL A 138 5.36 -13.33 -11.83
C VAL A 138 5.68 -12.43 -13.01
N GLN A 139 6.93 -12.44 -13.51
CA GLN A 139 7.32 -11.62 -14.65
C GLN A 139 6.45 -11.89 -15.87
N ARG A 140 6.20 -13.18 -16.19
CA ARG A 140 5.37 -13.59 -17.33
C ARG A 140 3.94 -13.06 -17.19
N ILE A 141 3.35 -13.15 -16.00
CA ILE A 141 1.99 -12.64 -15.73
C ILE A 141 1.95 -11.12 -15.89
N LEU A 142 2.84 -10.38 -15.23
CA LEU A 142 2.84 -8.91 -15.28
C LEU A 142 3.08 -8.38 -16.71
N ARG A 143 3.98 -9.00 -17.47
CA ARG A 143 4.20 -8.65 -18.90
C ARG A 143 2.96 -8.89 -19.74
N ARG A 144 2.24 -9.99 -19.51
CA ARG A 144 0.99 -10.30 -20.21
C ARG A 144 -0.09 -9.25 -19.89
N LEU A 145 -0.27 -8.92 -18.62
CA LEU A 145 -1.23 -7.91 -18.16
C LEU A 145 -0.95 -6.53 -18.75
N ALA A 146 0.31 -6.12 -18.79
CA ALA A 146 0.72 -4.85 -19.39
C ALA A 146 0.45 -4.81 -20.90
N ARG A 147 0.70 -5.91 -21.61
CA ARG A 147 0.47 -6.01 -23.07
C ARG A 147 -1.02 -5.93 -23.41
N THR A 148 -1.89 -6.54 -22.61
CA THR A 148 -3.33 -6.55 -22.83
C THR A 148 -4.06 -5.36 -22.21
N ARG A 149 -3.33 -4.44 -21.54
CA ARG A 149 -3.88 -3.31 -20.74
C ARG A 149 -4.92 -3.75 -19.70
N THR A 150 -4.83 -5.01 -19.26
CA THR A 150 -5.74 -5.61 -18.27
C THR A 150 -5.28 -5.32 -16.84
N ASP A 151 -4.06 -4.82 -16.67
CA ASP A 151 -3.56 -4.25 -15.41
C ASP A 151 -4.50 -3.17 -14.86
N ARG A 152 -5.02 -2.29 -15.73
CA ARG A 152 -6.00 -1.26 -15.35
C ARG A 152 -7.34 -1.84 -14.91
N LEU A 153 -7.78 -2.94 -15.53
CA LEU A 153 -9.03 -3.61 -15.18
C LEU A 153 -8.90 -4.36 -13.85
N LEU A 154 -7.76 -5.01 -13.60
CA LEU A 154 -7.46 -5.62 -12.30
C LEU A 154 -7.47 -4.59 -11.19
N ASN A 155 -6.78 -3.46 -11.37
CA ASN A 155 -6.82 -2.34 -10.41
C ASN A 155 -8.23 -1.74 -10.22
N GLN A 156 -9.19 -2.02 -11.10
CA GLN A 156 -10.56 -1.54 -10.98
C GLN A 156 -11.47 -2.48 -10.18
N VAL A 157 -11.10 -3.76 -10.07
CA VAL A 157 -11.96 -4.84 -9.55
C VAL A 157 -11.38 -5.49 -8.30
N LEU A 158 -10.07 -5.35 -8.06
CA LEU A 158 -9.31 -5.86 -6.91
C LEU A 158 -8.68 -4.72 -6.10
#